data_AF-A0A5B2UF86-F1
#
_entry.id   AF-A0A5B2UF86-F1
#
_cell.length_a   1.000
_cell.length_b   1.000
_cell.length_c   1.000
_cell.angle_alpha   90.00
_cell.angle_beta   90.00
_cell.angle_gamma   90.00
#
_symmetry.space_group_name_H-M   'P 1'
#
loop_
_entity.id
_entity.type
_entity.pdbx_description
1 polymer ?
#
loop_
_entity_poly.entity_id
_entity_poly.type
_entity_poly.pdbx_seq_one_letter_code
_entity_poly.pdbx_strand_id
1 'polypeptide(L)'
;FEKCDYVVFEAGVGGEYDATSVFDKEFTIFTNIGFDHQELLGKTLKNIARTKLKAMKDKAIISSNQDLIVLNLAKHIALLKNSKLTITSFFQDKDLKNITQEYTKKYNLAYFLQDNLLLALESFSIILNKDKTSLIKSMQNLPKLDLKGRCEQ
;
A
#
# COMPACT_ATOMS: atom_id res chain seq x y z
N PHE A 1 -21.64 4.59 3.38
CA PHE A 1 -20.65 4.24 4.43
C PHE A 1 -20.89 5.05 5.71
N GLU A 2 -22.15 5.37 6.06
CA GLU A 2 -22.50 6.45 7.00
C GLU A 2 -22.21 6.16 8.48
N LYS A 3 -21.88 4.92 8.84
CA LYS A 3 -21.57 4.50 10.22
C LYS A 3 -20.16 3.91 10.38
N CYS A 4 -19.30 4.10 9.38
CA CYS A 4 -17.93 3.61 9.42
C CYS A 4 -17.00 4.74 9.89
N ASP A 5 -16.11 4.43 10.84
CA ASP A 5 -15.06 5.38 11.24
C ASP A 5 -14.03 5.59 10.12
N TYR A 6 -13.75 4.51 9.36
CA TYR A 6 -12.83 4.52 8.22
C TYR A 6 -13.41 3.71 7.07
N VAL A 7 -13.09 4.13 5.85
CA VAL A 7 -13.43 3.40 4.62
C VAL A 7 -12.16 3.27 3.78
N VAL A 8 -11.84 2.03 3.41
CA VAL A 8 -10.73 1.73 2.51
C VAL A 8 -11.29 1.50 1.12
N PHE A 9 -10.85 2.31 0.15
CA PHE A 9 -11.20 2.15 -1.24
C PHE A 9 -10.02 1.57 -2.01
N GLU A 10 -10.24 0.43 -2.68
CA GLU A 10 -9.30 -0.12 -3.65
C GLU A 10 -9.57 0.53 -5.02
N ALA A 11 -8.55 1.13 -5.62
CA ALA A 11 -8.65 1.61 -6.99
C ALA A 11 -8.71 0.41 -7.95
N GLY A 12 -9.58 0.46 -8.95
CA GLY A 12 -9.71 -0.58 -9.96
C GLY A 12 -8.52 -0.61 -10.91
N VAL A 13 -8.59 0.13 -12.02
CA VAL A 13 -7.53 0.15 -13.04
C VAL A 13 -7.00 1.55 -13.25
N GLY A 14 -5.70 1.72 -13.03
CA GLY A 14 -5.02 3.01 -13.09
C GLY A 14 -5.08 3.75 -11.76
N GLY A 15 -5.33 5.06 -11.81
CA GLY A 15 -5.36 5.89 -10.61
C GLY A 15 -6.09 7.20 -10.86
N GLU A 16 -5.55 8.06 -11.73
CA GLU A 16 -6.12 9.40 -12.00
C GLU A 16 -7.60 9.38 -12.41
N TYR A 17 -8.00 8.42 -13.25
CA TYR A 17 -9.36 8.31 -13.80
C TYR A 17 -10.15 7.14 -13.22
N ASP A 18 -9.67 6.55 -12.13
CA ASP A 18 -10.42 5.50 -11.46
C ASP A 18 -11.67 6.07 -10.78
N ALA A 19 -12.76 5.30 -10.73
CA ALA A 19 -14.02 5.75 -10.12
C ALA A 19 -13.84 6.15 -8.66
N THR A 20 -12.87 5.55 -7.94
CA THR A 20 -12.59 5.91 -6.55
C THR A 20 -11.95 7.29 -6.41
N SER A 21 -11.35 7.87 -7.47
CA SER A 21 -10.65 9.16 -7.41
C SER A 21 -11.55 10.37 -7.15
N VAL A 22 -12.87 10.22 -7.32
CA VAL A 22 -13.88 11.23 -6.99
C VAL A 22 -14.02 11.51 -5.49
N PHE A 23 -13.73 10.51 -4.65
CA PHE A 23 -13.83 10.68 -3.20
C PHE A 23 -12.64 11.47 -2.66
N ASP A 24 -12.90 12.38 -1.72
CA ASP A 24 -11.86 12.95 -0.89
C ASP A 24 -11.23 11.86 -0.02
N LYS A 25 -9.91 11.89 0.11
CA LYS A 25 -9.12 10.86 0.80
C LYS A 25 -8.17 11.53 1.76
N GLU A 26 -8.16 11.05 2.99
CA GLU A 26 -7.14 11.47 3.97
C GLU A 26 -5.75 10.96 3.59
N PHE A 27 -5.67 9.76 3.02
CA PHE A 27 -4.43 9.13 2.58
C PHE A 27 -4.62 8.34 1.28
N THR A 28 -3.62 8.41 0.40
CA THR A 28 -3.46 7.48 -0.72
C THR A 28 -2.33 6.50 -0.42
N ILE A 29 -2.58 5.19 -0.47
CA ILE A 29 -1.57 4.17 -0.20
C ILE A 29 -1.20 3.48 -1.52
N PHE A 30 0.09 3.48 -1.85
CA PHE A 30 0.64 2.87 -3.05
C PHE A 30 1.39 1.59 -2.70
N THR A 31 0.81 0.45 -3.08
CA THR A 31 1.46 -0.87 -3.10
C THR A 31 2.54 -0.94 -4.18
N ASN A 32 3.28 -2.04 -4.24
CA ASN A 32 4.27 -2.27 -5.30
C ASN A 32 3.64 -2.08 -6.70
N ILE A 33 4.23 -1.22 -7.52
CA ILE A 33 3.77 -0.94 -8.89
C ILE A 33 4.61 -1.78 -9.84
N GLY A 34 3.96 -2.68 -10.57
CA GLY A 34 4.58 -3.56 -11.56
C GLY A 34 4.08 -3.30 -12.98
N PHE A 35 4.29 -4.28 -13.85
CA PHE A 35 3.76 -4.30 -15.21
C PHE A 35 2.34 -4.87 -15.24
N ASP A 36 1.37 -4.11 -14.71
CA ASP A 36 -0.04 -4.47 -14.74
C ASP A 36 -0.82 -3.61 -15.76
N HIS A 37 -1.85 -4.20 -16.37
CA HIS A 37 -2.77 -3.53 -17.30
C HIS A 37 -2.07 -2.74 -18.43
N GLN A 38 -1.01 -3.30 -19.03
CA GLN A 38 -0.18 -2.62 -20.03
C GLN A 38 -0.95 -2.11 -21.26
N GLU A 39 -2.04 -2.78 -21.65
CA GLU A 39 -2.90 -2.32 -22.76
C GLU A 39 -3.62 -1.00 -22.46
N LEU A 40 -3.89 -0.72 -21.18
CA LEU A 40 -4.63 0.46 -20.74
C LEU A 40 -3.70 1.56 -20.21
N LEU A 41 -2.64 1.17 -19.48
CA LEU A 41 -1.79 2.09 -18.73
C LEU A 41 -0.46 2.41 -19.47
N GLY A 42 -0.19 1.70 -20.55
CA GLY A 42 1.00 1.86 -21.39
C GLY A 42 2.01 0.74 -21.23
N LYS A 43 2.97 0.69 -22.17
CA LYS A 43 3.90 -0.45 -22.30
C LYS A 43 5.12 -0.38 -21.38
N THR A 44 5.34 0.72 -20.67
CA THR A 44 6.52 0.91 -19.80
C THR A 44 6.11 1.08 -18.34
N LEU A 45 6.95 0.61 -17.42
CA LEU A 45 6.74 0.79 -15.97
C LEU A 45 6.55 2.27 -15.59
N LYS A 46 7.30 3.17 -16.23
CA LYS A 46 7.17 4.61 -16.01
C LYS A 46 5.78 5.12 -16.38
N ASN A 47 5.19 4.65 -17.49
CA ASN A 47 3.85 5.05 -17.91
C ASN A 47 2.79 4.55 -16.93
N ILE A 48 2.89 3.28 -16.54
CA ILE A 48 1.98 2.64 -15.57
C ILE A 48 2.04 3.37 -14.23
N ALA A 49 3.26 3.57 -13.70
CA ALA A 49 3.49 4.26 -12.44
C ALA A 49 2.97 5.70 -12.48
N ARG A 50 3.17 6.42 -13.59
CA ARG A 50 2.64 7.78 -13.74
C ARG A 50 1.12 7.81 -13.58
N THR A 51 0.40 6.88 -14.20
CA THR A 51 -1.06 6.84 -14.15
C THR A 51 -1.58 6.51 -12.75
N LYS A 52 -0.94 5.56 -12.05
CA LYS A 52 -1.29 5.21 -10.67
C LYS A 52 -0.97 6.35 -9.70
N LEU A 53 0.26 6.87 -9.73
CA LEU A 53 0.74 7.91 -8.83
C LEU A 53 -0.02 9.23 -8.96
N LYS A 54 -0.64 9.50 -10.10
CA LYS A 54 -1.52 10.66 -10.26
C LYS A 54 -2.80 10.62 -9.40
N ALA A 55 -3.16 9.46 -8.83
CA ALA A 55 -4.20 9.38 -7.79
C ALA A 55 -3.78 10.03 -6.45
N MET A 56 -2.51 10.39 -6.30
CA MET A 56 -1.99 11.06 -5.10
C MET A 56 -2.75 12.36 -4.82
N LYS A 57 -3.21 12.48 -3.58
CA LYS A 57 -3.83 13.68 -2.99
C LYS A 57 -2.87 14.30 -1.98
N ASP A 58 -3.36 14.86 -0.88
CA ASP A 58 -2.56 15.67 0.06
C ASP A 58 -1.56 14.86 0.89
N LYS A 59 -1.89 13.61 1.21
CA LYS A 59 -1.01 12.70 1.93
C LYS A 59 -0.94 11.36 1.21
N ALA A 60 0.26 10.85 1.02
CA ALA A 60 0.47 9.57 0.40
C ALA A 60 1.51 8.74 1.14
N ILE A 61 1.30 7.42 1.14
CA ILE A 61 2.24 6.44 1.66
C ILE A 61 2.59 5.51 0.51
N ILE A 62 3.87 5.24 0.27
CA ILE A 62 4.32 4.33 -0.78
C ILE A 62 5.27 3.29 -0.21
N SER A 63 5.11 2.04 -0.64
CA SER A 63 6.08 0.97 -0.38
C SER A 63 7.49 1.41 -0.77
N SER A 64 8.49 1.09 0.04
CA SER A 64 9.90 1.28 -0.29
C SER A 64 10.45 0.13 -1.12
N ASN A 65 9.79 -1.03 -1.10
CA ASN A 65 10.04 -2.10 -2.06
C ASN A 65 9.38 -1.75 -3.41
N GLN A 66 10.05 -0.90 -4.18
CA GLN A 66 9.64 -0.38 -5.48
C GLN A 66 10.87 -0.21 -6.37
N ASP A 67 10.66 -0.21 -7.69
CA ASP A 67 11.66 0.27 -8.64
C ASP A 67 12.06 1.72 -8.37
N LEU A 68 13.35 2.04 -8.52
CA LEU A 68 13.88 3.38 -8.28
C LEU A 68 13.21 4.43 -9.18
N ILE A 69 12.84 4.05 -10.41
CA ILE A 69 12.09 4.89 -11.34
C ILE A 69 10.73 5.29 -10.74
N VAL A 70 10.04 4.36 -10.08
CA VAL A 70 8.74 4.60 -9.44
C VAL A 70 8.91 5.53 -8.24
N LEU A 71 9.90 5.30 -7.38
CA LEU A 71 10.16 6.17 -6.22
C LEU A 71 10.52 7.59 -6.63
N ASN A 72 11.38 7.76 -7.64
CA ASN A 72 11.75 9.07 -8.15
C ASN A 72 10.54 9.80 -8.77
N LEU A 73 9.70 9.08 -9.50
CA LEU A 73 8.48 9.64 -10.06
C LEU A 73 7.48 10.03 -8.98
N ALA A 74 7.33 9.21 -7.93
CA ALA A 74 6.46 9.51 -6.79
C ALA A 74 6.91 10.79 -6.08
N LYS A 75 8.20 10.95 -5.80
CA LYS A 75 8.77 12.19 -5.22
C LYS A 75 8.51 13.41 -6.10
N HIS A 76 8.70 13.28 -7.40
CA HIS A 76 8.46 14.36 -8.35
C HIS A 76 6.98 14.77 -8.39
N ILE A 77 6.05 13.81 -8.46
CA ILE A 77 4.61 14.08 -8.45
C ILE A 77 4.19 14.69 -7.10
N ALA A 78 4.72 14.21 -5.99
CA ALA A 78 4.45 14.76 -4.67
C ALA A 78 4.84 16.24 -4.58
N LEU A 79 6.03 16.60 -5.09
CA LEU A 79 6.47 17.99 -5.17
C LEU A 79 5.51 18.85 -6.02
N LEU A 80 5.13 18.37 -7.20
CA LEU A 80 4.22 19.10 -8.09
C LEU A 80 2.83 19.31 -7.49
N LYS A 81 2.35 18.33 -6.70
CA LYS A 81 1.04 18.38 -6.04
C LYS A 81 1.07 18.98 -4.63
N ASN A 82 2.24 19.39 -4.14
CA ASN A 82 2.44 19.78 -2.74
C ASN A 82 1.93 18.72 -1.74
N SER A 83 2.11 17.44 -2.09
CA SER A 83 1.67 16.30 -1.30
C SER A 83 2.73 15.89 -0.28
N LYS A 84 2.30 15.54 0.94
CA LYS A 84 3.15 14.88 1.93
C LYS A 84 3.30 13.40 1.57
N LEU A 85 4.39 13.07 0.89
CA LEU A 85 4.76 11.69 0.57
C LEU A 85 5.62 11.06 1.67
N THR A 86 5.14 9.96 2.23
CA THR A 86 5.88 9.08 3.13
C THR A 86 6.31 7.83 2.38
N ILE A 87 7.61 7.53 2.40
CA ILE A 87 8.17 6.26 1.90
C ILE A 87 8.34 5.34 3.10
N THR A 88 7.78 4.13 3.02
CA THR A 88 7.80 3.18 4.14
C THR A 88 9.20 2.78 4.56
N SER A 89 9.41 2.63 5.86
CA SER A 89 10.67 2.29 6.50
C SER A 89 10.66 0.91 7.17
N PHE A 90 9.49 0.32 7.42
CA PHE A 90 9.36 -0.97 8.10
C PHE A 90 9.96 -2.14 7.32
N PHE A 91 10.20 -1.96 6.02
CA PHE A 91 11.00 -2.89 5.21
C PHE A 91 12.45 -2.99 5.68
N GLN A 92 12.96 -2.11 6.53
CA GLN A 92 14.30 -2.21 7.12
C GLN A 92 14.27 -2.72 8.57
N ASP A 93 13.07 -2.82 9.16
CA ASP A 93 12.89 -3.26 10.54
C ASP A 93 12.88 -4.79 10.62
N LYS A 94 13.88 -5.36 11.32
CA LYS A 94 14.05 -6.82 11.43
C LYS A 94 12.93 -7.48 12.22
N ASP A 95 12.41 -6.83 13.26
CA ASP A 95 11.39 -7.43 14.13
C ASP A 95 10.06 -7.53 13.39
N LEU A 96 9.66 -6.44 12.72
CA LEU A 96 8.44 -6.40 11.93
C LEU A 96 8.52 -7.35 10.73
N LYS A 97 9.68 -7.44 10.08
CA LYS A 97 9.92 -8.45 9.03
C LYS A 97 9.76 -9.87 9.56
N ASN A 98 10.34 -10.20 10.71
CA ASN A 98 10.24 -11.53 11.28
C ASN A 98 8.79 -11.87 11.65
N ILE A 99 8.08 -10.97 12.31
CA ILE A 99 6.67 -11.18 12.71
C ILE A 99 5.77 -11.36 11.49
N THR A 100 5.96 -10.56 10.44
CA THR A 100 5.18 -10.71 9.20
C THR A 100 5.49 -12.02 8.47
N GLN A 101 6.73 -12.52 8.52
CA GLN A 101 7.09 -13.84 8.00
C GLN A 101 6.50 -14.98 8.81
N GLU A 102 6.51 -14.88 10.14
CA GLU A 102 5.89 -15.87 11.01
C GLU A 102 4.38 -15.94 10.76
N TYR A 103 3.72 -14.79 10.60
CA TYR A 103 2.30 -14.72 10.27
C TYR A 103 1.98 -15.38 8.91
N THR A 104 2.73 -15.07 7.85
CA THR A 104 2.47 -15.69 6.54
C THR A 104 2.74 -17.19 6.55
N LYS A 105 3.78 -17.67 7.25
CA LYS A 105 4.05 -19.10 7.44
C LYS A 105 2.94 -19.79 8.24
N LYS A 106 2.52 -19.21 9.37
CA LYS A 106 1.47 -19.75 10.25
C LYS A 106 0.18 -20.04 9.49
N TYR A 107 -0.17 -19.20 8.52
CA TYR A 107 -1.42 -19.30 7.76
C TYR A 107 -1.25 -19.79 6.32
N ASN A 108 -0.06 -20.29 5.96
CA ASN A 108 0.30 -20.76 4.61
C ASN A 108 -0.04 -19.75 3.50
N LEU A 109 0.28 -18.47 3.73
CA LEU A 109 0.06 -17.37 2.81
C LEU A 109 1.26 -17.23 1.87
N ALA A 110 1.01 -16.78 0.64
CA ALA A 110 2.06 -16.54 -0.34
C ALA A 110 3.08 -15.51 0.16
N TYR A 111 4.37 -15.73 -0.11
CA TYR A 111 5.46 -14.94 0.45
C TYR A 111 5.35 -13.44 0.14
N PHE A 112 4.84 -13.06 -1.04
CA PHE A 112 4.68 -11.66 -1.44
C PHE A 112 3.65 -10.90 -0.58
N LEU A 113 2.75 -11.60 0.13
CA LEU A 113 1.81 -10.98 1.06
C LEU A 113 2.51 -10.40 2.29
N GLN A 114 3.76 -10.81 2.57
CA GLN A 114 4.57 -10.21 3.62
C GLN A 114 4.73 -8.70 3.39
N ASP A 115 5.07 -8.29 2.17
CA ASP A 115 5.31 -6.88 1.83
C ASP A 115 4.03 -6.06 1.91
N ASN A 116 2.91 -6.64 1.46
CA ASN A 116 1.59 -6.01 1.59
C ASN A 116 1.22 -5.80 3.05
N LEU A 117 1.50 -6.79 3.91
CA LEU A 117 1.24 -6.70 5.34
C LEU A 117 2.14 -5.65 6.01
N LEU A 118 3.42 -5.59 5.65
CA LEU A 118 4.34 -4.55 6.15
C LEU A 118 3.86 -3.14 5.79
N LEU A 119 3.47 -2.93 4.53
CA LEU A 119 2.89 -1.66 4.08
C LEU A 119 1.60 -1.34 4.84
N ALA A 120 0.72 -2.32 5.05
CA ALA A 120 -0.52 -2.13 5.79
C ALA A 120 -0.27 -1.74 7.26
N LEU A 121 0.69 -2.39 7.92
CA LEU A 121 1.07 -2.08 9.31
C LEU A 121 1.66 -0.68 9.44
N GLU A 122 2.56 -0.29 8.54
CA GLU A 122 3.13 1.06 8.58
C GLU A 122 2.08 2.13 8.25
N SER A 123 1.20 1.85 7.28
CA SER A 123 0.09 2.75 6.96
C SER A 123 -0.84 2.92 8.16
N PHE A 124 -1.21 1.83 8.83
CA PHE A 124 -2.02 1.86 10.04
C PHE A 124 -1.34 2.64 11.18
N SER A 125 -0.03 2.44 11.37
CA SER A 125 0.79 3.17 12.34
C SER A 125 0.77 4.68 12.09
N ILE A 126 0.96 5.10 10.84
CA ILE A 126 0.98 6.51 10.44
C ILE A 126 -0.41 7.14 10.57
N ILE A 127 -1.45 6.46 10.09
CA ILE A 127 -2.82 7.00 10.04
C ILE A 127 -3.39 7.14 11.45
N LEU A 128 -3.20 6.14 12.31
CA LEU A 128 -3.77 6.12 13.66
C LEU A 128 -2.78 6.51 14.76
N ASN A 129 -1.59 7.00 14.39
CA ASN A 129 -0.51 7.38 15.29
C ASN A 129 -0.21 6.29 16.34
N LYS A 130 0.02 5.05 15.87
CA LYS A 130 0.29 3.88 16.71
C LYS A 130 1.77 3.55 16.72
N ASP A 131 2.31 3.28 17.91
CA ASP A 131 3.71 2.90 18.08
C ASP A 131 3.95 1.43 17.67
N LYS A 132 5.22 1.10 17.40
CA LYS A 132 5.65 -0.25 16.99
C LYS A 132 5.23 -1.34 17.99
N THR A 133 5.32 -1.09 19.29
CA THR A 133 4.99 -2.08 20.33
C THR A 133 3.51 -2.46 20.26
N SER A 134 2.64 -1.47 20.05
CA SER A 134 1.21 -1.71 19.88
C SER A 134 0.91 -2.58 18.64
N LEU A 135 1.61 -2.36 17.52
CA LEU A 135 1.46 -3.14 16.29
C LEU A 135 1.87 -4.60 16.49
N ILE A 136 3.03 -4.81 17.14
CA ILE A 136 3.54 -6.15 17.45
C ILE A 136 2.54 -6.93 18.30
N LYS A 137 1.93 -6.28 19.30
CA LYS A 137 0.89 -6.88 20.13
C LYS A 137 -0.38 -7.19 19.32
N SER A 138 -0.78 -6.31 18.41
CA SER A 138 -1.92 -6.56 17.51
C SER A 138 -1.68 -7.74 16.56
N MET A 139 -0.45 -7.90 16.06
CA MET A 139 -0.06 -9.00 15.18
C MET A 139 -0.24 -10.39 15.81
N GLN A 140 -0.07 -10.51 17.13
CA GLN A 140 -0.30 -11.78 17.85
C GLN A 140 -1.74 -12.26 17.76
N ASN A 141 -2.69 -11.33 17.62
CA ASN A 141 -4.13 -11.58 17.60
C ASN A 141 -4.75 -11.42 16.21
N LEU A 142 -3.95 -11.12 15.17
CA LEU A 142 -4.45 -10.94 13.82
C LEU A 142 -4.96 -12.29 13.28
N PRO A 143 -6.26 -12.43 12.96
CA PRO A 143 -6.79 -13.67 12.38
C PRO A 143 -6.21 -13.91 10.99
N LYS A 144 -6.39 -15.14 10.48
CA LYS A 144 -6.00 -15.48 9.10
C LYS A 144 -6.61 -14.47 8.13
N LEU A 145 -5.77 -13.92 7.25
CA LEU A 145 -6.24 -13.13 6.10
C LEU A 145 -7.05 -14.05 5.19
N ASP A 146 -8.32 -13.71 5.02
CA ASP A 146 -9.25 -14.39 4.12
C ASP A 146 -9.61 -13.47 2.96
N LEU A 147 -9.19 -13.85 1.75
CA LEU A 147 -9.43 -13.12 0.51
C LEU A 147 -10.06 -14.09 -0.48
N LYS A 148 -11.36 -13.94 -0.71
CA LYS A 148 -12.09 -14.76 -1.68
C LYS A 148 -11.38 -14.79 -3.04
N GLY A 149 -11.27 -15.98 -3.62
CA GLY A 149 -10.59 -16.21 -4.89
C GLY A 149 -9.05 -16.11 -4.86
N ARG A 150 -8.41 -15.96 -3.69
CA ARG A 150 -6.94 -16.00 -3.54
C ARG A 150 -6.50 -17.24 -2.77
N CYS A 151 -6.29 -18.34 -3.51
CA CYS A 151 -5.92 -19.64 -2.94
C CYS A 151 -6.95 -20.15 -1.91
N GLU A 152 -8.22 -19.90 -2.19
CA GLU A 152 -9.37 -20.44 -1.44
C GLU A 152 -9.43 -21.95 -1.70
N GLN A 153 -9.48 -22.75 -0.62
CA GLN A 153 -9.61 -24.21 -0.69
C GLN A 153 -11.07 -24.62 -0.81
#